data_AF-A0A9P4P7S4-F1
#
_entry.id   AF-A0A9P4P7S4-F1
#
_cell.length_a   1.000
_cell.length_b   1.000
_cell.length_c   1.000
_cell.angle_alpha   90.00
_cell.angle_beta   90.00
_cell.angle_gamma   90.00
#
_symmetry.space_group_name_H-M   'P 1'
#
loop_
_entity.id
_entity.type
_entity.pdbx_description
1 polymer ?
#
loop_
_entity_poly.entity_id
_entity_poly.type
_entity_poly.pdbx_seq_one_letter_code
_entity_poly.pdbx_strand_id
1 'polypeptide(L)'
;TYYAITGAIGGIHPRLEIRQLQQNPIMWNLFLLALRDFQAIDQNNIDSYYQIAGKIHLPDMLGKLADFVGYCPHHDLLFGTWHRPYILLFEQKLQAIAIGIANSFTDASYQDAANRLRLPFWDWARAVSQNEPVFPAVLSTPKVSVTLQDGSRVEIDNPLYDYSFHPLDNFQINSTNGPLCDTSQRTVRRATNATGTWISDHGAVDRDLRQQLSSLRQTIYSAITQYHSFNDFSNDANCGDSPISSIETPHNNIHNAMDPGHMSPPAVAAFDPLFWLHHSNVDRQIALFQALFPDTYVERCIASQTTWTIQRNTPLDAGSPLTPFHRTPGGEWWTSSISKNIVELGYTYPELIDSPNNETLISRINTLYRDSRLVTQDKESNMLPHDVEYIVQVTMPASENYSYNVLLFLDHVSEDPATWTSQDSFISKTSSVIAMSETRVFSTIGTIVLTNIVNSMIFDGYVRSKDIVDHLKTHLQWRLELVSTS
;
A
#
# COMPACT_ATOMS: atom_id res chain seq x y z
N THR A 1 -19.23 -26.07 1.45
CA THR A 1 -17.97 -25.85 2.18
C THR A 1 -17.43 -24.51 1.77
N TYR A 2 -16.88 -23.73 2.71
CA TYR A 2 -16.31 -22.41 2.41
C TYR A 2 -14.90 -22.54 1.80
N TYR A 3 -14.47 -21.54 1.03
CA TYR A 3 -13.09 -21.45 0.58
C TYR A 3 -12.21 -21.05 1.75
N ALA A 4 -11.40 -21.98 2.25
CA ALA A 4 -10.54 -21.77 3.41
C ALA A 4 -9.26 -21.04 3.01
N ILE A 5 -8.98 -19.95 3.72
CA ILE A 5 -7.73 -19.21 3.63
C ILE A 5 -6.83 -19.71 4.76
N THR A 6 -5.80 -20.47 4.40
CA THR A 6 -4.82 -21.05 5.32
C THR A 6 -3.42 -20.46 5.14
N GLY A 7 -3.22 -19.67 4.08
CA GLY A 7 -1.91 -19.14 3.70
C GLY A 7 -1.09 -20.11 2.86
N ALA A 8 0.11 -19.67 2.49
CA ALA A 8 1.08 -20.46 1.74
C ALA A 8 1.64 -21.64 2.57
N ILE A 9 1.95 -22.74 1.89
CA ILE A 9 2.57 -23.94 2.48
C ILE A 9 4.11 -23.87 2.41
N GLY A 10 4.78 -24.91 2.89
CA GLY A 10 6.24 -25.06 2.76
C GLY A 10 7.07 -24.43 3.89
N GLY A 11 6.44 -24.07 5.01
CA GLY A 11 7.11 -23.51 6.21
C GLY A 11 6.99 -21.99 6.31
N ILE A 12 7.87 -21.37 7.09
CA ILE A 12 7.90 -19.91 7.28
C ILE A 12 9.00 -19.34 6.39
N HIS A 13 8.61 -18.52 5.41
CA HIS A 13 9.54 -17.84 4.51
C HIS A 13 9.25 -16.34 4.44
N PRO A 14 10.26 -15.50 4.20
CA PRO A 14 10.05 -14.07 4.11
C PRO A 14 9.36 -13.70 2.79
N ARG A 15 8.37 -12.79 2.86
CA ARG A 15 7.97 -11.98 1.69
C ARG A 15 9.14 -11.08 1.36
N LEU A 16 9.74 -11.23 0.18
CA LEU A 16 10.93 -10.46 -0.21
C LEU A 16 10.54 -9.12 -0.83
N GLU A 17 11.40 -8.11 -0.69
CA GLU A 17 11.24 -6.88 -1.47
C GLU A 17 11.39 -7.23 -2.96
N ILE A 18 10.59 -6.62 -3.84
CA ILE A 18 10.51 -7.02 -5.25
C ILE A 18 11.88 -7.02 -5.96
N ARG A 19 12.75 -6.04 -5.69
CA ARG A 19 14.10 -5.97 -6.26
C ARG A 19 15.04 -7.02 -5.66
N GLN A 20 14.81 -7.46 -4.42
CA GLN A 20 15.51 -8.61 -3.83
C GLN A 20 15.04 -9.93 -4.46
N LEU A 21 13.74 -10.10 -4.68
CA LEU A 21 13.19 -11.28 -5.35
C LEU A 21 13.79 -11.44 -6.76
N GLN A 22 13.92 -10.34 -7.50
CA GLN A 22 14.55 -10.31 -8.83
C GLN A 22 16.00 -10.83 -8.85
N GLN A 23 16.71 -10.79 -7.72
CA GLN A 23 18.08 -11.31 -7.62
C GLN A 23 18.13 -12.85 -7.52
N ASN A 24 17.00 -13.50 -7.24
CA ASN A 24 16.86 -14.95 -7.27
C ASN A 24 16.24 -15.38 -8.61
N PRO A 25 17.02 -15.78 -9.62
CA PRO A 25 16.51 -16.01 -10.98
C PRO A 25 15.44 -17.09 -11.06
N ILE A 26 15.51 -18.14 -10.24
CA ILE A 26 14.59 -19.27 -10.27
C ILE A 26 13.25 -18.88 -9.63
N MET A 27 13.30 -18.28 -8.43
CA MET A 27 12.09 -17.82 -7.74
C MET A 27 11.43 -16.66 -8.49
N TRP A 28 12.22 -15.74 -9.07
CA TRP A 28 11.74 -14.68 -9.93
C TRP A 28 11.01 -15.21 -11.17
N ASN A 29 11.60 -16.20 -11.84
CA ASN A 29 10.99 -16.85 -12.99
C ASN A 29 9.65 -17.50 -12.63
N LEU A 30 9.60 -18.25 -11.52
CA LEU A 30 8.37 -18.86 -11.05
C LEU A 30 7.29 -17.85 -10.67
N PHE A 31 7.68 -16.76 -10.01
CA PHE A 31 6.74 -15.69 -9.65
C PHE A 31 6.07 -15.09 -10.90
N LEU A 32 6.84 -14.77 -11.93
CA LEU A 32 6.30 -14.23 -13.19
C LEU A 32 5.39 -15.24 -13.92
N LEU A 33 5.82 -16.50 -14.04
CA LEU A 33 5.00 -17.53 -14.68
C LEU A 33 3.70 -17.78 -13.91
N ALA A 34 3.77 -17.85 -12.57
CA ALA A 34 2.61 -18.07 -11.73
C ALA A 34 1.62 -16.91 -11.77
N LEU A 35 2.10 -15.66 -11.73
CA LEU A 35 1.23 -14.49 -11.82
C LEU A 35 0.56 -14.38 -13.19
N ARG A 36 1.29 -14.65 -14.28
CA ARG A 36 0.73 -14.74 -15.64
C ARG A 36 -0.39 -15.78 -15.69
N ASP A 37 -0.15 -16.99 -15.20
CA ASP A 37 -1.13 -18.08 -15.25
C ASP A 37 -2.32 -17.80 -14.33
N PHE A 38 -2.10 -17.12 -13.20
CA PHE A 38 -3.17 -16.68 -12.30
C PHE A 38 -4.09 -15.65 -12.96
N GLN A 39 -3.51 -14.67 -13.65
CA GLN A 39 -4.26 -13.65 -14.40
C GLN A 39 -5.03 -14.24 -15.58
N ALA A 40 -4.57 -15.37 -16.15
CA ALA A 40 -5.20 -16.06 -17.27
C ALA A 40 -6.34 -17.01 -16.87
N ILE A 41 -6.55 -17.28 -15.57
CA ILE A 41 -7.68 -18.10 -15.12
C ILE A 41 -8.99 -17.44 -15.55
N ASP A 42 -9.92 -18.24 -16.08
CA ASP A 42 -11.27 -17.81 -16.46
C ASP A 42 -11.89 -16.93 -15.36
N GLN A 43 -12.29 -15.73 -15.74
CA GLN A 43 -12.81 -14.71 -14.83
C GLN A 43 -14.09 -15.15 -14.09
N ASN A 44 -14.76 -16.24 -14.50
CA ASN A 44 -15.92 -16.80 -13.79
C ASN A 44 -15.53 -17.72 -12.61
N ASN A 45 -14.27 -18.17 -12.53
CA ASN A 45 -13.80 -18.99 -11.42
C ASN A 45 -13.65 -18.11 -10.16
N ILE A 46 -14.28 -18.53 -9.06
CA ILE A 46 -14.33 -17.78 -7.80
C ILE A 46 -12.95 -17.45 -7.21
N ASP A 47 -11.94 -18.25 -7.54
CA ASP A 47 -10.56 -18.09 -7.11
C ASP A 47 -9.62 -17.65 -8.25
N SER A 48 -10.18 -17.09 -9.34
CA SER A 48 -9.41 -16.38 -10.37
C SER A 48 -8.87 -15.05 -9.84
N TYR A 49 -7.85 -14.52 -10.51
CA TYR A 49 -7.32 -13.18 -10.21
C TYR A 49 -8.45 -12.13 -10.24
N TYR A 50 -9.29 -12.19 -11.27
CA TYR A 50 -10.42 -11.28 -11.46
C TYR A 50 -11.41 -11.33 -10.28
N GLN A 51 -11.83 -12.52 -9.86
CA GLN A 51 -12.81 -12.63 -8.77
C GLN A 51 -12.23 -12.23 -7.41
N ILE A 52 -10.96 -12.57 -7.15
CA ILE A 52 -10.26 -12.18 -5.93
C ILE A 52 -10.04 -10.67 -5.89
N ALA A 53 -9.73 -10.02 -7.02
CA ALA A 53 -9.64 -8.57 -7.13
C ALA A 53 -11.01 -7.87 -7.02
N GLY A 54 -12.01 -8.36 -7.75
CA GLY A 54 -13.30 -7.68 -7.94
C GLY A 54 -14.33 -7.93 -6.84
N LYS A 55 -14.67 -9.18 -6.51
CA LYS A 55 -15.82 -9.49 -5.61
C LYS A 55 -15.66 -9.01 -4.18
N ILE A 56 -14.42 -8.80 -3.76
CA ILE A 56 -14.10 -8.26 -2.43
C ILE A 56 -14.37 -6.75 -2.38
N HIS A 57 -14.30 -6.06 -3.52
CA HIS A 57 -14.58 -4.63 -3.61
C HIS A 57 -16.00 -4.34 -4.11
N LEU A 58 -16.61 -5.27 -4.86
CA LEU A 58 -17.96 -5.18 -5.41
C LEU A 58 -18.66 -6.57 -5.38
N PRO A 59 -19.29 -6.96 -4.25
CA PRO A 59 -20.03 -8.22 -4.18
C PRO A 59 -21.21 -8.29 -5.15
N ASP A 60 -21.55 -9.51 -5.60
CA ASP A 60 -22.73 -9.75 -6.44
C ASP A 60 -23.98 -9.18 -5.75
N MET A 61 -24.65 -8.23 -6.40
CA MET A 61 -25.85 -7.56 -5.91
C MET A 61 -27.02 -8.55 -5.75
N LEU A 62 -27.08 -9.23 -4.61
CA LEU A 62 -28.23 -10.03 -4.19
C LEU A 62 -28.72 -9.55 -2.81
N GLY A 63 -29.40 -8.40 -2.81
CA GLY A 63 -30.39 -8.01 -1.79
C GLY A 63 -29.85 -7.37 -0.50
N LYS A 64 -30.16 -6.06 -0.36
CA LYS A 64 -29.97 -5.12 0.79
C LYS A 64 -28.50 -4.76 1.07
N LEU A 65 -28.02 -3.52 1.03
CA LEU A 65 -28.63 -2.18 0.98
C LEU A 65 -28.43 -1.50 -0.37
N ALA A 66 -29.15 -0.40 -0.62
CA ALA A 66 -29.13 0.39 -1.85
C ALA A 66 -27.86 1.27 -2.00
N ASP A 67 -26.81 0.99 -1.23
CA ASP A 67 -25.65 1.86 -1.09
C ASP A 67 -24.41 1.05 -1.52
N PHE A 68 -23.66 1.55 -2.49
CA PHE A 68 -22.59 0.87 -3.22
C PHE A 68 -21.32 0.68 -2.38
N VAL A 69 -21.26 -0.36 -1.55
CA VAL A 69 -20.16 -0.54 -0.60
C VAL A 69 -19.46 -1.88 -0.75
N GLY A 70 -18.12 -1.87 -0.90
CA GLY A 70 -17.27 -3.06 -0.91
C GLY A 70 -17.04 -3.63 0.50
N TYR A 71 -16.31 -4.75 0.61
CA TYR A 71 -15.95 -5.31 1.93
C TYR A 71 -14.81 -4.56 2.60
N CYS A 72 -13.96 -3.87 1.83
CA CYS A 72 -12.73 -3.26 2.32
C CYS A 72 -12.99 -2.10 3.31
N PRO A 73 -12.58 -2.21 4.58
CA PRO A 73 -12.86 -1.23 5.63
C PRO A 73 -11.78 -0.14 5.65
N HIS A 74 -11.75 0.74 4.64
CA HIS A 74 -10.99 1.99 4.72
C HIS A 74 -11.57 2.91 5.81
N HIS A 75 -10.79 3.83 6.35
CA HIS A 75 -11.22 4.79 7.35
C HIS A 75 -11.91 4.14 8.56
N ASP A 76 -11.43 2.95 8.92
CA ASP A 76 -12.07 2.11 9.91
C ASP A 76 -11.03 1.30 10.70
N LEU A 77 -11.37 0.97 11.94
CA LEU A 77 -10.53 0.23 12.89
C LEU A 77 -9.88 -1.01 12.26
N LEU A 78 -10.62 -1.72 11.42
CA LEU A 78 -10.19 -3.00 10.88
C LEU A 78 -9.24 -2.89 9.68
N PHE A 79 -9.00 -1.70 9.10
CA PHE A 79 -8.18 -1.48 7.90
C PHE A 79 -6.89 -2.33 7.91
N GLY A 80 -6.05 -2.13 8.92
CA GLY A 80 -4.72 -2.75 8.96
C GLY A 80 -4.77 -4.28 9.08
N THR A 81 -5.76 -4.83 9.79
CA THR A 81 -5.84 -6.28 10.02
C THR A 81 -6.67 -7.02 8.98
N TRP A 82 -7.60 -6.33 8.30
CA TRP A 82 -8.48 -6.89 7.28
C TRP A 82 -7.73 -7.25 6.00
N HIS A 83 -6.74 -6.43 5.60
CA HIS A 83 -5.95 -6.69 4.40
C HIS A 83 -5.03 -7.91 4.55
N ARG A 84 -4.68 -8.33 5.78
CA ARG A 84 -3.81 -9.49 6.01
C ARG A 84 -4.38 -10.82 5.45
N PRO A 85 -5.59 -11.27 5.83
CA PRO A 85 -6.19 -12.46 5.21
C PRO A 85 -6.48 -12.28 3.72
N TYR A 86 -6.65 -11.05 3.22
CA TYR A 86 -6.80 -10.79 1.80
C TYR A 86 -5.50 -11.11 1.02
N ILE A 87 -4.37 -10.65 1.54
CA ILE A 87 -3.05 -10.93 0.98
C ILE A 87 -2.70 -12.43 1.12
N LEU A 88 -3.12 -13.09 2.19
CA LEU A 88 -2.98 -14.55 2.34
C LEU A 88 -3.76 -15.33 1.30
N LEU A 89 -5.00 -14.91 0.99
CA LEU A 89 -5.82 -15.54 -0.06
C LEU A 89 -5.09 -15.49 -1.41
N PHE A 90 -4.58 -14.31 -1.78
CA PHE A 90 -3.85 -14.13 -3.02
C PHE A 90 -2.56 -14.94 -3.06
N GLU A 91 -1.76 -14.87 -2.00
CA GLU A 91 -0.49 -15.58 -1.87
C GLU A 91 -0.68 -17.11 -1.92
N GLN A 92 -1.69 -17.65 -1.23
CA GLN A 92 -2.03 -19.07 -1.26
C GLN A 92 -2.32 -19.55 -2.68
N LYS A 93 -3.14 -18.81 -3.45
CA LYS A 93 -3.49 -19.18 -4.82
C LYS A 93 -2.30 -19.05 -5.76
N LEU A 94 -1.53 -17.96 -5.65
CA LEU A 94 -0.31 -17.74 -6.43
C LEU A 94 0.71 -18.85 -6.20
N GLN A 95 0.95 -19.24 -4.95
CA GLN A 95 1.91 -20.31 -4.62
C GLN A 95 1.43 -21.67 -5.14
N ALA A 96 0.13 -21.98 -5.02
CA ALA A 96 -0.42 -23.23 -5.55
C ALA A 96 -0.18 -23.37 -7.07
N ILE A 97 -0.34 -22.27 -7.82
CA ILE A 97 -0.03 -22.23 -9.25
C ILE A 97 1.48 -22.39 -9.49
N ALA A 98 2.32 -21.68 -8.73
CA ALA A 98 3.78 -21.80 -8.82
C ALA A 98 4.28 -23.23 -8.57
N ILE A 99 3.70 -23.94 -7.60
CA ILE A 99 4.01 -25.36 -7.32
C ILE A 99 3.60 -26.24 -8.51
N GLY A 100 2.41 -26.01 -9.08
CA GLY A 100 1.96 -26.71 -10.28
C GLY A 100 2.93 -26.53 -11.46
N ILE A 101 3.39 -25.31 -11.71
CA ILE A 101 4.38 -24.99 -12.73
C ILE A 101 5.72 -25.65 -12.41
N ALA A 102 6.22 -25.51 -11.19
CA ALA A 102 7.49 -26.07 -10.75
C ALA A 102 7.54 -27.59 -10.93
N ASN A 103 6.44 -28.30 -10.70
CA ASN A 103 6.36 -29.76 -10.90
C ASN A 103 6.58 -30.19 -12.37
N SER A 104 6.49 -29.28 -13.33
CA SER A 104 6.82 -29.55 -14.74
C SER A 104 8.32 -29.38 -15.06
N PHE A 105 9.09 -28.73 -14.19
CA PHE A 105 10.53 -28.58 -14.34
C PHE A 105 11.26 -29.82 -13.81
N THR A 106 12.29 -30.26 -14.52
CA THR A 106 13.16 -31.36 -14.08
C THR A 106 14.19 -30.92 -13.03
N ASP A 107 14.51 -29.63 -12.98
CA ASP A 107 15.41 -29.03 -11.98
C ASP A 107 14.71 -28.85 -10.64
N ALA A 108 15.13 -29.65 -9.64
CA ALA A 108 14.61 -29.67 -8.26
C ALA A 108 14.59 -28.31 -7.55
N SER A 109 15.43 -27.36 -8.00
CA SER A 109 15.47 -26.00 -7.45
C SER A 109 14.18 -25.21 -7.69
N TYR A 110 13.42 -25.55 -8.75
CA TYR A 110 12.13 -24.93 -9.00
C TYR A 110 11.10 -25.36 -7.95
N GLN A 111 11.09 -26.63 -7.55
CA GLN A 111 10.22 -27.13 -6.49
C GLN A 111 10.60 -26.55 -5.12
N ASP A 112 11.90 -26.41 -4.81
CA ASP A 112 12.33 -25.69 -3.61
C ASP A 112 11.85 -24.23 -3.65
N ALA A 113 12.11 -23.52 -4.74
CA ALA A 113 11.72 -22.13 -4.90
C ALA A 113 10.20 -21.93 -4.80
N ALA A 114 9.37 -22.81 -5.37
CA ALA A 114 7.91 -22.72 -5.27
C ALA A 114 7.39 -22.93 -3.85
N ASN A 115 7.97 -23.86 -3.08
CA ASN A 115 7.62 -24.05 -1.67
C ASN A 115 7.98 -22.84 -0.80
N ARG A 116 9.02 -22.10 -1.19
CA ARG A 116 9.52 -20.92 -0.48
C ARG A 116 8.93 -19.60 -0.98
N LEU A 117 8.25 -19.61 -2.12
CA LEU A 117 7.68 -18.43 -2.74
C LEU A 117 6.63 -17.81 -1.83
N ARG A 118 6.76 -16.50 -1.61
CA ARG A 118 5.81 -15.64 -0.92
C ARG A 118 5.56 -14.41 -1.79
N LEU A 119 4.43 -13.75 -1.61
CA LEU A 119 4.07 -12.55 -2.37
C LEU A 119 5.06 -11.43 -2.04
N PRO A 120 5.87 -10.95 -3.02
CA PRO A 120 6.81 -9.87 -2.76
C PRO A 120 6.10 -8.58 -2.32
N PHE A 121 6.86 -7.69 -1.70
CA PHE A 121 6.41 -6.35 -1.34
C PHE A 121 7.18 -5.28 -2.11
N TRP A 122 6.57 -4.11 -2.31
CA TRP A 122 7.26 -2.93 -2.83
C TRP A 122 7.46 -1.90 -1.72
N ASP A 123 8.71 -1.70 -1.29
CA ASP A 123 9.07 -0.67 -0.33
C ASP A 123 9.15 0.70 -1.00
N TRP A 124 8.02 1.39 -1.05
CA TRP A 124 7.89 2.74 -1.60
C TRP A 124 8.47 3.84 -0.70
N ALA A 125 8.88 3.53 0.53
CA ALA A 125 9.50 4.47 1.47
C ALA A 125 11.02 4.26 1.62
N ARG A 126 11.57 3.20 1.01
CA ARG A 126 13.00 2.88 1.08
C ARG A 126 13.85 4.01 0.51
N ALA A 127 14.99 4.26 1.16
CA ALA A 127 16.06 5.07 0.60
C ALA A 127 16.59 4.49 -0.73
N VAL A 128 16.50 5.27 -1.80
CA VAL A 128 17.08 4.93 -3.10
C VAL A 128 18.03 6.03 -3.57
N SER A 129 19.09 5.66 -4.29
CA SER A 129 20.02 6.64 -4.86
C SER A 129 19.33 7.48 -5.94
N GLN A 130 19.94 8.60 -6.33
CA GLN A 130 19.41 9.46 -7.41
C GLN A 130 19.34 8.74 -8.76
N ASN A 131 20.16 7.71 -8.97
CA ASN A 131 20.22 6.95 -10.23
C ASN A 131 19.31 5.70 -10.22
N GLU A 132 18.70 5.37 -9.08
CA GLU A 132 17.80 4.22 -8.95
C GLU A 132 16.36 4.73 -8.83
N PRO A 133 15.41 4.30 -9.69
CA PRO A 133 14.03 4.76 -9.62
C PRO A 133 13.32 4.30 -8.33
N VAL A 134 12.44 5.16 -7.80
CA VAL A 134 11.58 4.84 -6.64
C VAL A 134 10.57 3.79 -7.04
N PHE A 135 9.97 3.97 -8.23
CA PHE A 135 9.11 2.99 -8.87
C PHE A 135 9.97 1.91 -9.54
N PRO A 136 9.96 0.64 -9.06
CA PRO A 136 10.83 -0.39 -9.60
C PRO A 136 10.68 -0.53 -11.11
N ALA A 137 11.80 -0.55 -11.84
CA ALA A 137 11.80 -0.60 -13.31
C ALA A 137 10.99 -1.79 -13.88
N VAL A 138 10.90 -2.89 -13.14
CA VAL A 138 10.10 -4.04 -13.53
C VAL A 138 8.60 -3.75 -13.58
N LEU A 139 8.10 -2.80 -12.82
CA LEU A 139 6.70 -2.40 -12.85
C LEU A 139 6.37 -1.49 -14.04
N SER A 140 7.40 -0.93 -14.69
CA SER A 140 7.26 -0.08 -15.88
C SER A 140 7.76 -0.75 -17.17
N THR A 141 8.22 -2.00 -17.12
CA THR A 141 8.73 -2.72 -18.29
C THR A 141 7.61 -3.57 -18.91
N PRO A 142 7.22 -3.37 -20.20
CA PRO A 142 6.07 -4.07 -20.80
C PRO A 142 6.25 -5.58 -20.97
N LYS A 143 7.49 -6.03 -21.17
CA LYS A 143 7.83 -7.43 -21.42
C LYS A 143 8.96 -7.90 -20.52
N VAL A 144 8.92 -9.17 -20.18
CA VAL A 144 9.95 -9.82 -19.36
C VAL A 144 10.33 -11.14 -20.00
N SER A 145 11.58 -11.53 -19.78
CA SER A 145 12.08 -12.81 -20.27
C SER A 145 11.99 -13.87 -19.18
N VAL A 146 11.44 -15.03 -19.54
CA VAL A 146 11.25 -16.18 -18.65
C VAL A 146 11.81 -17.45 -19.29
N THR A 147 12.19 -18.40 -18.46
CA THR A 147 12.61 -19.76 -18.83
C THR A 147 11.43 -20.71 -18.64
N LEU A 148 11.10 -21.46 -19.68
CA LEU A 148 10.07 -22.50 -19.67
C LEU A 148 10.64 -23.85 -19.21
N GLN A 149 9.76 -24.83 -19.01
CA GLN A 149 10.10 -26.15 -18.50
C GLN A 149 11.05 -26.96 -19.40
N ASP A 150 11.10 -26.64 -20.70
CA ASP A 150 12.04 -27.25 -21.66
C ASP A 150 13.41 -26.54 -21.68
N GLY A 151 13.62 -25.56 -20.80
CA GLY A 151 14.83 -24.74 -20.72
C GLY A 151 14.89 -23.61 -21.75
N SER A 152 13.90 -23.49 -22.65
CA SER A 152 13.85 -22.40 -23.61
C SER A 152 13.58 -21.07 -22.90
N ARG A 153 14.21 -20.01 -23.41
CA ARG A 153 14.02 -18.64 -22.93
C ARG A 153 13.10 -17.90 -23.90
N VAL A 154 11.98 -17.40 -23.39
CA VAL A 154 10.97 -16.68 -24.18
C VAL A 154 10.71 -15.31 -23.58
N GLU A 155 10.14 -14.40 -24.37
CA GLU A 155 9.58 -13.15 -23.88
C GLU A 155 8.07 -13.29 -23.72
N ILE A 156 7.55 -12.84 -22.58
CA ILE A 156 6.13 -12.75 -22.29
C ILE A 156 5.76 -11.30 -21.98
N ASP A 157 4.47 -10.96 -22.12
CA ASP A 157 3.95 -9.74 -21.51
C ASP A 157 4.16 -9.82 -20.00
N ASN A 158 4.60 -8.70 -19.41
CA ASN A 158 4.92 -8.66 -18.00
C ASN A 158 3.64 -8.60 -17.16
N PRO A 159 3.34 -9.64 -16.35
CA PRO A 159 2.12 -9.66 -15.55
C PRO A 159 2.11 -8.65 -14.40
N LEU A 160 3.22 -7.93 -14.16
CA LEU A 160 3.29 -6.81 -13.22
C LEU A 160 3.03 -5.45 -13.87
N TYR A 161 3.04 -5.36 -15.20
CA TYR A 161 2.89 -4.09 -15.92
C TYR A 161 1.44 -3.61 -15.88
N ASP A 162 0.50 -4.50 -16.18
CA ASP A 162 -0.94 -4.28 -16.08
C ASP A 162 -1.68 -5.63 -15.95
N TYR A 163 -2.96 -5.57 -15.61
CA TYR A 163 -3.90 -6.66 -15.82
C TYR A 163 -4.73 -6.37 -17.07
N SER A 164 -4.82 -7.34 -17.99
CA SER A 164 -5.71 -7.27 -19.15
C SER A 164 -7.00 -8.00 -18.81
N PHE A 165 -8.14 -7.31 -18.89
CA PHE A 165 -9.44 -7.94 -18.75
C PHE A 165 -9.72 -8.86 -19.95
N HIS A 166 -10.44 -9.97 -19.74
CA HIS A 166 -10.78 -10.95 -20.78
C HIS A 166 -12.08 -11.73 -20.47
N PRO A 167 -13.27 -11.12 -20.64
CA PRO A 167 -13.55 -9.82 -21.23
C PRO A 167 -13.46 -8.67 -20.21
N LEU A 168 -13.50 -7.43 -20.70
CA LEU A 168 -13.84 -6.28 -19.86
C LEU A 168 -15.34 -6.38 -19.56
N ASP A 169 -15.67 -6.82 -18.34
CA ASP A 169 -17.04 -6.87 -17.84
C ASP A 169 -17.28 -5.69 -16.91
N ASN A 170 -18.14 -4.79 -17.35
CA ASN A 170 -18.47 -3.59 -16.58
C ASN A 170 -19.25 -3.94 -15.30
N PHE A 171 -19.79 -5.15 -15.12
CA PHE A 171 -20.54 -5.49 -13.90
C PHE A 171 -19.76 -5.24 -12.60
N GLN A 172 -18.44 -5.47 -12.59
CA GLN A 172 -17.56 -5.23 -11.43
C GLN A 172 -16.74 -3.92 -11.55
N ILE A 173 -17.05 -3.03 -12.49
CA ILE A 173 -16.23 -1.83 -12.80
C ILE A 173 -17.09 -0.55 -12.97
N ASN A 174 -18.36 -0.69 -13.39
CA ASN A 174 -19.31 0.37 -13.79
C ASN A 174 -19.71 1.36 -12.67
N SER A 175 -19.17 1.21 -11.45
CA SER A 175 -19.47 2.06 -10.30
C SER A 175 -18.34 3.02 -9.93
N THR A 176 -17.26 3.08 -10.72
CA THR A 176 -16.12 3.98 -10.46
C THR A 176 -16.34 5.43 -10.89
N ASN A 177 -17.54 5.75 -11.43
CA ASN A 177 -17.94 7.07 -11.89
C ASN A 177 -16.90 7.71 -12.83
N GLY A 178 -16.28 6.93 -13.74
CA GLY A 178 -15.38 7.53 -14.70
C GLY A 178 -14.98 6.77 -15.96
N PRO A 179 -14.91 7.45 -17.13
CA PRO A 179 -14.67 6.83 -18.43
C PRO A 179 -13.37 6.03 -18.51
N LEU A 180 -12.36 6.28 -17.67
CA LEU A 180 -11.11 5.52 -17.71
C LEU A 180 -11.33 4.05 -17.34
N CYS A 181 -11.85 3.79 -16.15
CA CYS A 181 -12.01 2.42 -15.65
C CYS A 181 -13.07 1.67 -16.47
N ASP A 182 -14.13 2.36 -16.92
CA ASP A 182 -15.22 1.75 -17.68
C ASP A 182 -14.86 1.37 -19.13
N THR A 183 -13.79 1.94 -19.69
CA THR A 183 -13.44 1.75 -21.11
C THR A 183 -12.07 1.13 -21.36
N SER A 184 -11.19 1.15 -20.36
CA SER A 184 -9.85 0.59 -20.53
C SER A 184 -9.85 -0.92 -20.41
N GLN A 185 -9.46 -1.61 -21.49
CA GLN A 185 -9.30 -3.08 -21.52
C GLN A 185 -8.19 -3.58 -20.59
N ARG A 186 -7.34 -2.68 -20.08
CA ARG A 186 -6.22 -3.00 -19.19
C ARG A 186 -6.17 -2.01 -18.05
N THR A 187 -5.63 -2.43 -16.90
CA THR A 187 -5.36 -1.50 -15.80
C THR A 187 -4.28 -0.50 -16.20
N VAL A 188 -4.45 0.77 -15.84
CA VAL A 188 -3.51 1.84 -16.15
C VAL A 188 -3.17 2.66 -14.91
N ARG A 189 -2.00 3.31 -14.93
CA ARG A 189 -1.41 4.07 -13.81
C ARG A 189 -0.97 5.45 -14.28
N ARG A 190 -1.42 6.51 -13.61
CA ARG A 190 -1.12 7.92 -13.96
C ARG A 190 -1.34 8.17 -15.46
N ALA A 191 -2.48 7.70 -15.96
CA ALA A 191 -2.74 7.54 -17.37
C ALA A 191 -3.00 8.88 -18.06
N THR A 192 -2.60 8.94 -19.33
CA THR A 192 -2.95 10.02 -20.24
C THR A 192 -3.87 9.50 -21.34
N ASN A 193 -4.70 10.38 -21.92
CA ASN A 193 -5.62 10.04 -23.01
C ASN A 193 -5.39 10.88 -24.28
N ALA A 194 -4.14 11.26 -24.54
CA ALA A 194 -3.80 12.17 -25.63
C ALA A 194 -4.20 11.64 -27.02
N THR A 195 -4.30 10.31 -27.18
CA THR A 195 -4.60 9.63 -28.45
C THR A 195 -5.98 8.97 -28.49
N GLY A 196 -6.86 9.24 -27.52
CA GLY A 196 -8.14 8.54 -27.39
C GLY A 196 -8.00 7.11 -26.84
N THR A 197 -6.84 6.77 -26.26
CA THR A 197 -6.59 5.53 -25.53
C THR A 197 -5.85 5.86 -24.25
N TRP A 198 -6.26 5.24 -23.14
CA TRP A 198 -5.60 5.41 -21.85
C TRP A 198 -4.26 4.65 -21.82
N ILE A 199 -3.18 5.36 -21.52
CA ILE A 199 -1.82 4.81 -21.47
C ILE A 199 -1.16 5.25 -20.18
N SER A 200 -0.59 4.32 -19.42
CA SER A 200 0.14 4.60 -18.19
C SER A 200 1.35 5.52 -18.41
N ASP A 201 1.53 6.54 -17.57
CA ASP A 201 2.76 7.34 -17.51
C ASP A 201 3.59 6.95 -16.28
N HIS A 202 4.32 5.83 -16.39
CA HIS A 202 5.20 5.36 -15.32
C HIS A 202 6.35 6.33 -15.03
N GLY A 203 6.74 7.18 -15.99
CA GLY A 203 7.76 8.20 -15.79
C GLY A 203 7.25 9.31 -14.87
N ALA A 204 5.99 9.73 -15.02
CA ALA A 204 5.34 10.65 -14.09
C ALA A 204 5.19 10.03 -12.70
N VAL A 205 4.79 8.76 -12.59
CA VAL A 205 4.73 8.05 -11.30
C VAL A 205 6.07 8.12 -10.58
N ASP A 206 7.18 7.77 -11.24
CA ASP A 206 8.51 7.79 -10.60
C ASP A 206 8.92 9.20 -10.16
N ARG A 207 8.67 10.22 -11.00
CA ARG A 207 8.96 11.62 -10.68
C ARG A 207 8.15 12.13 -9.47
N ASP A 208 6.84 11.87 -9.46
CA ASP A 208 5.95 12.29 -8.38
C ASP A 208 6.34 11.61 -7.05
N LEU A 209 6.63 10.29 -7.09
CA LEU A 209 7.11 9.54 -5.92
C LEU A 209 8.49 10.01 -5.45
N ARG A 210 9.40 10.35 -6.38
CA ARG A 210 10.73 10.88 -6.05
C ARG A 210 10.64 12.15 -5.23
N GLN A 211 9.79 13.08 -5.66
CA GLN A 211 9.72 14.41 -5.05
C GLN A 211 9.28 14.34 -3.58
N GLN A 212 8.37 13.42 -3.24
CA GLN A 212 7.87 13.25 -1.87
C GLN A 212 8.63 12.19 -1.06
N LEU A 213 9.60 11.45 -1.64
CA LEU A 213 10.23 10.28 -1.02
C LEU A 213 10.82 10.57 0.36
N SER A 214 11.50 11.72 0.52
CA SER A 214 12.13 12.09 1.79
C SER A 214 11.10 12.26 2.91
N SER A 215 10.01 12.98 2.61
CA SER A 215 8.91 13.19 3.57
C SER A 215 8.17 11.88 3.84
N LEU A 216 7.87 11.10 2.81
CA LEU A 216 7.17 9.83 2.93
C LEU A 216 7.95 8.83 3.80
N ARG A 217 9.26 8.71 3.56
CA ARG A 217 10.17 7.91 4.36
C ARG A 217 10.19 8.35 5.83
N GLN A 218 10.21 9.65 6.07
CA GLN A 218 10.19 10.19 7.43
C GLN A 218 8.87 9.90 8.13
N THR A 219 7.73 10.10 7.46
CA THR A 219 6.41 9.76 7.98
C THR A 219 6.34 8.29 8.41
N ILE A 220 6.85 7.38 7.57
CA ILE A 220 6.92 5.94 7.90
C ILE A 220 7.86 5.64 9.05
N TYR A 221 9.03 6.27 9.07
CA TYR A 221 9.97 6.11 10.18
C TYR A 221 9.34 6.52 11.51
N SER A 222 8.71 7.69 11.56
CA SER A 222 8.03 8.19 12.77
C SER A 222 6.86 7.29 13.17
N ALA A 223 6.03 6.86 12.22
CA ALA A 223 4.90 5.95 12.46
C ALA A 223 5.33 4.59 13.02
N ILE A 224 6.48 4.05 12.61
CA ILE A 224 6.93 2.73 13.08
C ILE A 224 7.72 2.81 14.39
N THR A 225 8.50 3.87 14.61
CA THR A 225 9.50 3.91 15.70
C THR A 225 9.05 4.66 16.95
N GLN A 226 7.98 5.45 16.87
CA GLN A 226 7.44 6.16 18.02
C GLN A 226 6.22 5.45 18.59
N TYR A 227 6.15 5.34 19.92
CA TYR A 227 5.03 4.69 20.58
C TYR A 227 3.73 5.48 20.40
N HIS A 228 2.69 4.79 19.95
CA HIS A 228 1.28 5.18 20.00
C HIS A 228 0.44 3.90 20.02
N SER A 229 -0.88 4.00 20.18
CA SER A 229 -1.71 2.80 20.19
C SER A 229 -1.75 2.14 18.81
N PHE A 230 -2.03 0.84 18.74
CA PHE A 230 -2.25 0.17 17.46
C PHE A 230 -3.40 0.80 16.69
N ASN A 231 -4.44 1.30 17.37
CA ASN A 231 -5.56 1.99 16.73
C ASN A 231 -5.12 3.31 16.07
N ASP A 232 -4.21 4.07 16.69
CA ASP A 232 -3.61 5.27 16.09
C ASP A 232 -2.75 4.90 14.86
N PHE A 233 -2.04 3.78 14.93
CA PHE A 233 -1.11 3.35 13.89
C PHE A 233 -1.83 2.77 12.67
N SER A 234 -2.83 1.93 12.89
CA SER A 234 -3.30 0.98 11.88
C SER A 234 -4.33 1.54 10.92
N ASN A 235 -4.88 2.74 11.14
CA ASN A 235 -5.97 3.30 10.34
C ASN A 235 -6.00 4.83 10.49
N ASP A 236 -6.60 5.55 9.55
CA ASP A 236 -6.79 7.01 9.60
C ASP A 236 -8.16 7.43 10.14
N ALA A 237 -8.92 6.47 10.70
CA ALA A 237 -10.16 6.75 11.39
C ALA A 237 -9.88 7.47 12.72
N ASN A 238 -10.91 8.09 13.29
CA ASN A 238 -10.81 8.78 14.58
C ASN A 238 -10.90 7.79 15.77
N CYS A 239 -10.07 6.73 15.73
CA CYS A 239 -10.00 5.64 16.71
C CYS A 239 -8.90 5.81 17.76
N GLY A 240 -8.20 6.95 17.74
CA GLY A 240 -7.22 7.36 18.72
C GLY A 240 -6.91 8.87 18.60
N ASP A 241 -5.98 9.36 19.42
CA ASP A 241 -5.69 10.79 19.61
C ASP A 241 -4.21 11.16 19.30
N SER A 242 -3.44 10.24 18.71
CA SER A 242 -2.02 10.47 18.44
C SER A 242 -1.82 11.48 17.29
N PRO A 243 -0.86 12.41 17.42
CA PRO A 243 -0.49 13.29 16.32
C PRO A 243 0.45 12.62 15.30
N ILE A 244 0.94 11.42 15.60
CA ILE A 244 1.78 10.63 14.71
C ILE A 244 0.92 10.05 13.59
N SER A 245 1.45 10.03 12.37
CA SER A 245 0.76 9.47 11.20
C SER A 245 0.36 8.02 11.42
N SER A 246 -0.87 7.66 11.01
CA SER A 246 -1.24 6.28 10.76
C SER A 246 -0.55 5.74 9.49
N ILE A 247 -0.64 4.44 9.27
CA ILE A 247 -0.15 3.77 8.06
C ILE A 247 -1.12 3.87 6.88
N GLU A 248 -2.41 4.09 7.16
CA GLU A 248 -3.43 4.29 6.12
C GLU A 248 -3.25 5.61 5.38
N THR A 249 -2.76 6.65 6.06
CA THR A 249 -2.44 7.95 5.43
C THR A 249 -1.44 7.83 4.28
N PRO A 250 -0.20 7.33 4.49
CA PRO A 250 0.75 7.18 3.41
C PRO A 250 0.38 6.05 2.43
N HIS A 251 -0.44 5.07 2.84
CA HIS A 251 -1.08 4.13 1.91
C HIS A 251 -1.98 4.87 0.88
N ASN A 252 -2.87 5.74 1.36
CA ASN A 252 -3.76 6.54 0.51
C ASN A 252 -2.97 7.42 -0.47
N ASN A 253 -1.83 7.96 -0.04
CA ASN A 253 -0.93 8.72 -0.90
C ASN A 253 -0.41 7.90 -2.10
N ILE A 254 -0.10 6.62 -1.89
CA ILE A 254 0.40 5.74 -2.96
C ILE A 254 -0.73 5.39 -3.93
N HIS A 255 -1.94 5.10 -3.45
CA HIS A 255 -3.12 4.93 -4.30
C HIS A 255 -3.37 6.16 -5.18
N ASN A 256 -3.44 7.35 -4.57
CA ASN A 256 -3.68 8.61 -5.29
C ASN A 256 -2.50 9.05 -6.19
N ALA A 257 -1.28 8.54 -5.97
CA ALA A 257 -0.15 8.79 -6.87
C ALA A 257 -0.32 8.11 -8.25
N MET A 258 -1.24 7.14 -8.35
CA MET A 258 -1.53 6.43 -9.59
C MET A 258 -2.71 7.01 -10.36
N ASP A 259 -3.32 8.10 -9.87
CA ASP A 259 -4.44 8.76 -10.53
C ASP A 259 -3.98 9.63 -11.70
N PRO A 260 -4.69 9.69 -12.85
CA PRO A 260 -5.81 8.84 -13.23
C PRO A 260 -5.39 7.39 -13.42
N GLY A 261 -6.08 6.43 -12.81
CA GLY A 261 -5.71 5.02 -12.94
C GLY A 261 -6.46 4.10 -11.99
N HIS A 262 -6.37 2.80 -12.24
CA HIS A 262 -7.18 1.81 -11.52
C HIS A 262 -6.78 1.72 -10.04
N MET A 263 -5.50 1.97 -9.72
CA MET A 263 -5.00 2.01 -8.35
C MET A 263 -5.57 3.15 -7.49
N SER A 264 -6.26 4.15 -8.06
CA SER A 264 -6.80 5.28 -7.28
C SER A 264 -8.16 4.94 -6.64
N PRO A 265 -9.22 4.54 -7.38
CA PRO A 265 -10.50 4.17 -6.79
C PRO A 265 -10.43 2.80 -6.08
N PRO A 266 -10.80 2.71 -4.78
CA PRO A 266 -10.80 1.45 -4.03
C PRO A 266 -11.61 0.33 -4.67
N ALA A 267 -12.66 0.66 -5.42
CA ALA A 267 -13.54 -0.32 -6.07
C ALA A 267 -12.83 -1.19 -7.12
N VAL A 268 -11.73 -0.70 -7.72
CA VAL A 268 -11.02 -1.38 -8.83
C VAL A 268 -9.51 -1.47 -8.61
N ALA A 269 -8.97 -0.90 -7.54
CA ALA A 269 -7.54 -0.88 -7.26
C ALA A 269 -6.90 -2.28 -7.29
N ALA A 270 -7.58 -3.29 -6.74
CA ALA A 270 -7.06 -4.65 -6.67
C ALA A 270 -6.93 -5.36 -8.03
N PHE A 271 -7.53 -4.84 -9.10
CA PHE A 271 -7.29 -5.37 -10.44
C PHE A 271 -5.86 -5.07 -10.90
N ASP A 272 -5.25 -3.95 -10.48
CA ASP A 272 -3.88 -3.63 -10.84
C ASP A 272 -2.90 -4.53 -10.06
N PRO A 273 -1.96 -5.24 -10.71
CA PRO A 273 -0.97 -6.09 -10.04
C PRO A 273 -0.14 -5.37 -8.96
N LEU A 274 0.00 -4.05 -9.06
CA LEU A 274 0.69 -3.21 -8.08
C LEU A 274 0.03 -3.25 -6.70
N PHE A 275 -1.28 -3.42 -6.63
CA PHE A 275 -2.05 -3.49 -5.39
C PHE A 275 -1.47 -4.52 -4.42
N TRP A 276 -1.18 -5.72 -4.91
CA TRP A 276 -0.70 -6.83 -4.11
C TRP A 276 0.69 -6.56 -3.53
N LEU A 277 1.58 -5.91 -4.30
CA LEU A 277 2.90 -5.50 -3.82
C LEU A 277 2.81 -4.36 -2.80
N HIS A 278 1.89 -3.43 -3.03
CA HIS A 278 1.63 -2.30 -2.14
C HIS A 278 1.11 -2.77 -0.78
N HIS A 279 0.04 -3.56 -0.76
CA HIS A 279 -0.56 -4.08 0.48
C HIS A 279 0.33 -5.12 1.18
N SER A 280 1.19 -5.85 0.45
CA SER A 280 2.23 -6.69 1.07
C SER A 280 3.24 -5.85 1.87
N ASN A 281 3.54 -4.61 1.43
CA ASN A 281 4.37 -3.67 2.17
C ASN A 281 3.63 -3.01 3.34
N VAL A 282 2.33 -2.71 3.19
CA VAL A 282 1.52 -2.22 4.33
C VAL A 282 1.46 -3.27 5.43
N ASP A 283 1.23 -4.54 5.08
CA ASP A 283 1.28 -5.65 6.04
C ASP A 283 2.66 -5.79 6.70
N ARG A 284 3.75 -5.51 5.96
CA ARG A 284 5.12 -5.46 6.50
C ARG A 284 5.27 -4.36 7.54
N GLN A 285 4.79 -3.15 7.24
CA GLN A 285 4.88 -2.01 8.16
C GLN A 285 4.10 -2.30 9.45
N ILE A 286 2.94 -2.94 9.35
CA ILE A 286 2.17 -3.42 10.50
C ILE A 286 2.94 -4.47 11.30
N ALA A 287 3.54 -5.45 10.64
CA ALA A 287 4.35 -6.46 11.32
C ALA A 287 5.56 -5.86 12.06
N LEU A 288 6.23 -4.85 11.47
CA LEU A 288 7.34 -4.14 12.11
C LEU A 288 6.88 -3.37 13.37
N PHE A 289 5.75 -2.67 13.29
CA PHE A 289 5.18 -1.97 14.44
C PHE A 289 4.78 -2.95 15.55
N GLN A 290 4.08 -4.04 15.21
CA GLN A 290 3.70 -5.08 16.17
C GLN A 290 4.91 -5.72 16.87
N ALA A 291 6.04 -5.85 16.18
CA ALA A 291 7.26 -6.39 16.75
C ALA A 291 7.96 -5.41 17.71
N LEU A 292 7.89 -4.10 17.46
CA LEU A 292 8.42 -3.08 18.36
C LEU A 292 7.53 -2.80 19.57
N PHE A 293 6.22 -2.83 19.38
CA PHE A 293 5.22 -2.49 20.39
C PHE A 293 4.22 -3.64 20.60
N PRO A 294 4.66 -4.79 21.14
CA PRO A 294 3.84 -6.02 21.22
C PRO A 294 2.63 -5.90 22.17
N ASP A 295 2.69 -4.96 23.10
CA ASP A 295 1.70 -4.76 24.17
C ASP A 295 0.46 -3.96 23.74
N THR A 296 0.51 -3.29 22.58
CA THR A 296 -0.66 -2.63 21.99
C THR A 296 -1.22 -3.45 20.83
N TYR A 297 -2.55 -3.48 20.72
CA TYR A 297 -3.23 -4.11 19.59
C TYR A 297 -4.64 -3.52 19.40
N VAL A 298 -5.44 -4.11 18.52
CA VAL A 298 -6.80 -3.64 18.21
C VAL A 298 -7.63 -3.53 19.48
N GLU A 299 -7.99 -2.30 19.82
CA GLU A 299 -8.93 -1.97 20.90
C GLU A 299 -10.25 -1.47 20.32
N ARG A 300 -11.30 -1.49 21.14
CA ARG A 300 -12.66 -1.18 20.69
C ARG A 300 -12.76 0.22 20.09
N CYS A 301 -13.29 0.32 18.88
CA CYS A 301 -13.64 1.57 18.23
C CYS A 301 -14.98 1.45 17.49
N ILE A 302 -15.60 2.59 17.18
CA ILE A 302 -16.85 2.63 16.44
C ILE A 302 -16.55 2.76 14.95
N ALA A 303 -17.19 1.91 14.13
CA ALA A 303 -17.09 1.98 12.69
C ALA A 303 -17.50 3.36 12.16
N SER A 304 -16.58 4.06 11.51
CA SER A 304 -16.78 5.43 11.03
C SER A 304 -17.56 5.47 9.70
N GLN A 305 -17.52 4.36 8.95
CA GLN A 305 -18.26 4.20 7.71
C GLN A 305 -18.92 2.82 7.62
N THR A 306 -19.80 2.68 6.63
CA THR A 306 -20.40 1.39 6.28
C THR A 306 -19.47 0.68 5.29
N THR A 307 -19.33 -0.64 5.43
CA THR A 307 -18.87 -1.59 4.39
C THR A 307 -20.06 -2.45 3.95
N TRP A 308 -19.87 -3.39 3.01
CA TRP A 308 -20.92 -4.36 2.66
C TRP A 308 -21.48 -5.12 3.86
N THR A 309 -20.67 -5.32 4.90
CA THR A 309 -20.99 -6.18 6.06
C THR A 309 -20.91 -5.49 7.40
N ILE A 310 -20.31 -4.29 7.46
CA ILE A 310 -20.15 -3.50 8.67
C ILE A 310 -21.01 -2.27 8.51
N GLN A 311 -21.98 -2.05 9.39
CA GLN A 311 -22.73 -0.80 9.38
C GLN A 311 -21.96 0.28 10.14
N ARG A 312 -22.03 1.54 9.69
CA ARG A 312 -21.58 2.68 10.49
C ARG A 312 -22.17 2.61 11.91
N ASN A 313 -21.42 3.08 12.90
CA ASN A 313 -21.74 3.02 14.32
C ASN A 313 -21.71 1.61 14.92
N THR A 314 -21.34 0.58 14.15
CA THR A 314 -21.08 -0.75 14.70
C THR A 314 -19.85 -0.67 15.60
N PRO A 315 -19.92 -1.13 16.85
CA PRO A 315 -18.73 -1.29 17.66
C PRO A 315 -17.90 -2.47 17.14
N LEU A 316 -16.65 -2.17 16.81
CA LEU A 316 -15.66 -3.13 16.35
C LEU A 316 -14.58 -3.33 17.39
N ASP A 317 -13.94 -4.49 17.36
CA ASP A 317 -12.85 -4.88 18.25
C ASP A 317 -12.03 -6.03 17.62
N ALA A 318 -11.02 -6.53 18.33
CA ALA A 318 -10.15 -7.58 17.83
C ALA A 318 -10.85 -8.92 17.52
N GLY A 319 -12.07 -9.14 18.02
CA GLY A 319 -12.89 -10.32 17.77
C GLY A 319 -13.87 -10.15 16.60
N SER A 320 -13.96 -8.95 16.05
CA SER A 320 -14.86 -8.66 14.93
C SER A 320 -14.46 -9.46 13.68
N PRO A 321 -15.42 -10.06 12.95
CA PRO A 321 -15.14 -10.81 11.73
C PRO A 321 -14.49 -9.94 10.64
N LEU A 322 -13.39 -10.43 10.07
CA LEU A 322 -12.75 -9.88 8.87
C LEU A 322 -13.43 -10.49 7.63
N THR A 323 -14.68 -10.12 7.39
CA THR A 323 -15.49 -10.62 6.26
C THR A 323 -14.93 -10.16 4.91
N PRO A 324 -14.98 -11.00 3.86
CA PRO A 324 -15.64 -12.30 3.76
C PRO A 324 -14.71 -13.50 4.02
N PHE A 325 -13.61 -13.30 4.75
CA PHE A 325 -12.53 -14.27 4.84
C PHE A 325 -12.81 -15.38 5.86
N HIS A 326 -12.90 -16.62 5.38
CA HIS A 326 -13.05 -17.81 6.22
C HIS A 326 -11.71 -18.53 6.37
N ARG A 327 -11.33 -18.91 7.60
CA ARG A 327 -10.10 -19.66 7.88
C ARG A 327 -10.28 -21.17 7.71
N THR A 328 -11.51 -21.69 7.86
CA THR A 328 -11.80 -23.13 7.74
C THR A 328 -12.92 -23.43 6.74
N PRO A 329 -12.97 -24.66 6.18
CA PRO A 329 -14.08 -25.08 5.32
C PRO A 329 -15.45 -25.10 6.02
N GLY A 330 -15.44 -25.11 7.36
CA GLY A 330 -16.62 -25.06 8.22
C GLY A 330 -17.20 -23.66 8.42
N GLY A 331 -16.51 -22.61 7.94
CA GLY A 331 -17.02 -21.24 7.98
C GLY A 331 -16.57 -20.42 9.19
N GLU A 332 -15.47 -20.80 9.84
CA GLU A 332 -14.86 -19.93 10.88
C GLU A 332 -14.27 -18.68 10.23
N TRP A 333 -14.60 -17.50 10.75
CA TRP A 333 -14.09 -16.22 10.26
C TRP A 333 -12.64 -15.97 10.66
N TRP A 334 -11.92 -15.23 9.83
CA TRP A 334 -10.76 -14.49 10.28
C TRP A 334 -11.18 -13.36 11.23
N THR A 335 -10.36 -13.07 12.24
CA THR A 335 -10.49 -11.91 13.15
C THR A 335 -9.12 -11.29 13.32
N SER A 336 -9.05 -10.03 13.78
CA SER A 336 -7.76 -9.39 14.09
C SER A 336 -6.98 -10.19 15.13
N SER A 337 -7.65 -10.80 16.12
CA SER A 337 -7.01 -11.60 17.16
C SER A 337 -6.21 -12.77 16.59
N ILE A 338 -6.78 -13.50 15.63
CA ILE A 338 -6.15 -14.69 15.06
C ILE A 338 -5.23 -14.38 13.88
N SER A 339 -5.31 -13.19 13.29
CA SER A 339 -4.37 -12.72 12.25
C SER A 339 -3.16 -11.99 12.83
N LYS A 340 -3.04 -11.86 14.16
CA LYS A 340 -1.96 -11.12 14.83
C LYS A 340 -0.58 -11.71 14.53
N ASN A 341 -0.42 -13.03 14.61
CA ASN A 341 0.86 -13.70 14.56
C ASN A 341 1.21 -14.18 13.14
N ILE A 342 1.99 -13.39 12.39
CA ILE A 342 2.32 -13.69 10.99
C ILE A 342 3.08 -15.01 10.79
N VAL A 343 3.88 -15.46 11.77
CA VAL A 343 4.64 -16.72 11.62
C VAL A 343 3.73 -17.95 11.70
N GLU A 344 2.60 -17.87 12.42
CA GLU A 344 1.56 -18.91 12.41
C GLU A 344 0.80 -18.95 11.08
N LEU A 345 0.90 -17.89 10.28
CA LEU A 345 0.29 -17.78 8.94
C LEU A 345 1.24 -18.23 7.82
N GLY A 346 2.43 -18.75 8.16
CA GLY A 346 3.38 -19.33 7.21
C GLY A 346 4.26 -18.31 6.48
N TYR A 347 4.36 -17.07 6.96
CA TYR A 347 5.23 -16.06 6.37
C TYR A 347 5.88 -15.15 7.42
N THR A 348 6.88 -14.39 6.98
CA THR A 348 7.51 -13.32 7.76
C THR A 348 8.08 -12.27 6.81
N TYR A 349 8.96 -11.40 7.30
CA TYR A 349 9.69 -10.40 6.53
C TYR A 349 11.20 -10.50 6.79
N PRO A 350 12.07 -10.05 5.86
CA PRO A 350 13.52 -10.10 6.03
C PRO A 350 13.99 -9.49 7.35
N GLU A 351 13.31 -8.43 7.80
CA GLU A 351 13.61 -7.73 9.04
C GLU A 351 13.26 -8.54 10.31
N LEU A 352 12.40 -9.56 10.20
CA LEU A 352 11.83 -10.32 11.31
C LEU A 352 12.16 -11.83 11.28
N ILE A 353 12.85 -12.31 10.23
CA ILE A 353 13.06 -13.74 9.94
C ILE A 353 13.72 -14.54 11.07
N ASP A 354 14.58 -13.90 11.87
CA ASP A 354 15.35 -14.50 12.96
C ASP A 354 14.82 -14.10 14.35
N SER A 355 13.61 -13.54 14.43
CA SER A 355 13.01 -13.03 15.67
C SER A 355 13.99 -12.13 16.45
N PRO A 356 14.47 -11.04 15.83
CA PRO A 356 15.51 -10.20 16.40
C PRO A 356 15.06 -9.57 17.72
N ASN A 357 16.01 -9.28 18.60
CA ASN A 357 15.75 -8.43 19.75
C ASN A 357 15.47 -6.97 19.31
N ASN A 358 14.92 -6.15 20.21
CA ASN A 358 14.55 -4.77 19.91
C ASN A 358 15.72 -3.94 19.36
N GLU A 359 16.92 -4.09 19.92
CA GLU A 359 18.11 -3.35 19.44
C GLU A 359 18.44 -3.67 17.98
N THR A 360 18.40 -4.95 17.61
CA THR A 360 18.65 -5.41 16.25
C THR A 360 17.53 -4.96 15.30
N LEU A 361 16.28 -5.05 15.72
CA LEU A 361 15.13 -4.60 14.92
C LEU A 361 15.17 -3.09 14.68
N ILE A 362 15.42 -2.29 15.73
CA ILE A 362 15.60 -0.84 15.63
C ILE A 362 16.75 -0.52 14.67
N SER A 363 17.87 -1.22 14.77
CA SER A 363 19.00 -1.02 13.84
C SER A 363 18.61 -1.30 12.39
N ARG A 364 17.83 -2.36 12.13
CA ARG A 364 17.36 -2.69 10.76
C ARG A 364 16.41 -1.62 10.23
N ILE A 365 15.46 -1.15 11.04
CA ILE A 365 14.53 -0.07 10.68
C ILE A 365 15.28 1.24 10.42
N ASN A 366 16.29 1.54 11.24
CA ASN A 366 17.16 2.70 11.04
C ASN A 366 17.90 2.63 9.70
N THR A 367 18.44 1.47 9.32
CA THR A 367 19.09 1.28 8.01
C THR A 367 18.14 1.54 6.84
N LEU A 368 16.86 1.22 7.00
CA LEU A 368 15.85 1.39 5.96
C LEU A 368 15.39 2.84 5.80
N TYR A 369 15.09 3.51 6.93
CA TYR A 369 14.30 4.74 6.91
C TYR A 369 14.94 5.94 7.63
N ARG A 370 15.91 5.74 8.54
CA ARG A 370 16.57 6.87 9.21
C ARG A 370 17.38 7.65 8.18
N ASP A 371 17.24 8.98 8.18
CA ASP A 371 18.03 9.83 7.29
C ASP A 371 19.50 9.78 7.71
N SER A 372 20.35 9.23 6.83
CA SER A 372 21.78 9.06 7.08
C SER A 372 22.53 10.38 7.28
N ARG A 373 22.01 11.50 6.74
CA ARG A 373 22.58 12.85 6.97
C ARG A 373 22.53 13.24 8.44
N LEU A 374 21.51 12.76 9.17
CA LEU A 374 21.33 13.02 10.59
C LEU A 374 22.22 12.12 11.46
N VAL A 375 22.64 10.94 10.98
CA VAL A 375 23.47 9.99 11.75
C VAL A 375 24.93 10.45 11.85
N THR A 376 25.48 11.07 10.80
CA THR A 376 26.86 11.55 10.78
C THR A 376 27.12 12.73 11.72
N GLN A 377 26.06 13.34 12.26
CA GLN A 377 26.10 14.62 12.97
C GLN A 377 25.72 14.56 14.46
N ASP A 378 25.45 13.37 15.02
CA ASP A 378 25.41 13.12 16.49
C ASP A 378 26.74 13.51 17.19
N LYS A 379 27.76 13.95 16.44
CA LYS A 379 29.07 14.41 16.93
C LYS A 379 29.27 15.93 16.95
N GLU A 380 28.42 16.77 16.34
CA GLU A 380 28.59 18.24 16.33
C GLU A 380 27.36 18.99 16.84
N SER A 381 27.56 19.74 17.94
CA SER A 381 26.56 20.18 18.92
C SER A 381 25.67 21.39 18.55
N ASN A 382 25.10 21.45 17.35
CA ASN A 382 24.24 22.59 16.92
C ASN A 382 22.82 22.24 16.48
N MET A 383 22.36 20.99 16.62
CA MET A 383 20.97 20.63 16.32
C MET A 383 20.00 20.94 17.48
N LEU A 384 18.71 21.07 17.13
CA LEU A 384 17.59 21.12 18.07
C LEU A 384 17.69 20.00 19.14
N PRO A 385 17.11 20.19 20.34
CA PRO A 385 16.93 19.09 21.28
C PRO A 385 16.29 17.90 20.54
N HIS A 386 16.74 16.68 20.82
CA HIS A 386 16.27 15.44 20.18
C HIS A 386 14.77 15.13 20.43
N ASP A 387 14.02 16.08 20.98
CA ASP A 387 12.68 15.91 21.55
C ASP A 387 11.59 16.68 20.76
N VAL A 388 11.93 17.37 19.65
CA VAL A 388 10.96 18.18 18.90
C VAL A 388 10.75 17.61 17.49
N GLU A 389 9.51 17.20 17.22
CA GLU A 389 9.05 16.82 15.88
C GLU A 389 8.14 17.92 15.31
N TYR A 390 8.36 18.29 14.04
CA TYR A 390 7.54 19.24 13.32
C TYR A 390 6.56 18.48 12.43
N ILE A 391 5.28 18.60 12.75
CA ILE A 391 4.21 17.85 12.11
C ILE A 391 3.15 18.83 11.60
N VAL A 392 2.69 18.61 10.37
CA VAL A 392 1.48 19.24 9.84
C VAL A 392 0.37 18.20 9.86
N GLN A 393 -0.67 18.48 10.64
CA GLN A 393 -1.90 17.68 10.67
C GLN A 393 -2.97 18.36 9.83
N VAL A 394 -3.67 17.57 9.03
CA VAL A 394 -4.73 18.02 8.16
C VAL A 394 -5.98 17.20 8.45
N THR A 395 -7.01 17.84 8.99
CA THR A 395 -8.33 17.23 9.13
C THR A 395 -9.03 17.28 7.77
N MET A 396 -9.25 16.12 7.17
CA MET A 396 -9.74 15.94 5.82
C MET A 396 -11.16 15.36 5.85
N PRO A 397 -12.19 16.12 5.44
CA PRO A 397 -13.52 15.56 5.23
C PRO A 397 -13.50 14.44 4.19
N ALA A 398 -13.94 13.23 4.55
CA ALA A 398 -14.08 12.17 3.57
C ALA A 398 -15.16 12.55 2.55
N SER A 399 -14.89 12.28 1.27
CA SER A 399 -15.78 12.62 0.16
C SER A 399 -16.26 11.36 -0.54
N GLU A 400 -17.52 11.37 -0.95
CA GLU A 400 -18.19 10.29 -1.69
C GLU A 400 -18.04 10.46 -3.21
N ASN A 401 -17.60 11.63 -3.66
CA ASN A 401 -17.59 11.99 -5.08
C ASN A 401 -16.18 12.13 -5.66
N TYR A 402 -15.17 12.25 -4.81
CA TYR A 402 -13.80 12.49 -5.25
C TYR A 402 -12.81 12.08 -4.17
N SER A 403 -11.73 11.44 -4.59
CA SER A 403 -10.49 11.46 -3.82
C SER A 403 -9.89 12.87 -3.94
N TYR A 404 -9.05 13.28 -2.98
CA TYR A 404 -8.33 14.54 -3.11
C TYR A 404 -7.03 14.52 -2.31
N ASN A 405 -6.14 15.44 -2.65
CA ASN A 405 -4.86 15.64 -2.00
C ASN A 405 -4.79 17.04 -1.41
N VAL A 406 -4.21 17.16 -0.23
CA VAL A 406 -3.72 18.44 0.31
C VAL A 406 -2.20 18.46 0.13
N LEU A 407 -1.75 19.31 -0.79
CA LEU A 407 -0.34 19.48 -1.13
C LEU A 407 0.25 20.58 -0.26
N LEU A 408 1.44 20.33 0.28
CA LEU A 408 2.16 21.26 1.12
C LEU A 408 3.43 21.74 0.40
N PHE A 409 3.69 23.04 0.52
CA PHE A 409 4.82 23.71 -0.11
C PHE A 409 5.54 24.61 0.89
N LEU A 410 6.82 24.85 0.62
CA LEU A 410 7.61 25.89 1.26
C LEU A 410 7.85 27.04 0.28
N ASP A 411 7.49 28.26 0.68
CA ASP A 411 7.58 29.49 -0.11
C ASP A 411 6.57 29.57 -1.26
N HIS A 412 7.05 29.44 -2.51
CA HIS A 412 6.28 29.76 -3.70
C HIS A 412 5.42 28.56 -4.13
N VAL A 413 4.21 28.87 -4.62
CA VAL A 413 3.35 27.89 -5.28
C VAL A 413 2.93 28.46 -6.63
N SER A 414 3.27 27.75 -7.71
CA SER A 414 2.81 28.06 -9.05
C SER A 414 1.28 28.16 -9.13
N GLU A 415 0.79 29.05 -9.99
CA GLU A 415 -0.63 29.15 -10.32
C GLU A 415 -1.09 28.02 -11.26
N ASP A 416 -0.16 27.31 -11.91
CA ASP A 416 -0.47 26.18 -12.80
C ASP A 416 -0.46 24.84 -12.03
N PRO A 417 -1.62 24.21 -11.80
CA PRO A 417 -1.72 22.95 -11.07
C PRO A 417 -0.92 21.80 -11.69
N ALA A 418 -0.71 21.81 -13.01
CA ALA A 418 0.06 20.77 -13.69
C ALA A 418 1.54 20.73 -13.28
N THR A 419 2.02 21.80 -12.64
CA THR A 419 3.41 21.94 -12.18
C THR A 419 3.58 21.78 -10.67
N TRP A 420 2.50 21.54 -9.92
CA TRP A 420 2.55 21.51 -8.46
C TRP A 420 3.51 20.47 -7.92
N THR A 421 3.41 19.21 -8.34
CA THR A 421 4.25 18.13 -7.81
C THR A 421 5.68 18.12 -8.35
N SER A 422 6.02 18.97 -9.33
CA SER A 422 7.35 19.06 -9.93
C SER A 422 8.16 20.28 -9.48
N GLN A 423 7.59 21.16 -8.65
CA GLN A 423 8.30 22.31 -8.11
C GLN A 423 9.22 21.94 -6.96
N ASP A 424 10.37 22.63 -6.88
CA ASP A 424 11.31 22.51 -5.75
C ASP A 424 10.68 22.87 -4.40
N SER A 425 9.68 23.76 -4.40
CA SER A 425 8.92 24.15 -3.21
C SER A 425 7.97 23.08 -2.70
N PHE A 426 7.61 22.08 -3.52
CA PHE A 426 6.71 21.01 -3.10
C PHE A 426 7.40 20.08 -2.10
N ILE A 427 6.78 19.94 -0.92
CA ILE A 427 7.27 19.12 0.18
C ILE A 427 6.74 17.70 0.08
N SER A 428 5.42 17.58 0.17
CA SER A 428 4.69 16.31 0.21
C SER A 428 3.19 16.59 0.15
N LYS A 429 2.41 15.52 0.10
CA LYS A 429 0.96 15.57 0.16
C LYS A 429 0.42 14.60 1.20
N THR A 430 -0.80 14.87 1.63
CA THR A 430 -1.64 13.88 2.31
C THR A 430 -2.92 13.70 1.50
N SER A 431 -3.43 12.49 1.48
CA SER A 431 -4.50 12.06 0.58
C SER A 431 -5.70 11.53 1.35
N SER A 432 -6.89 11.95 0.95
CA SER A 432 -8.13 11.25 1.27
C SER A 432 -8.52 10.42 0.06
N VAL A 433 -8.72 9.12 0.27
CA VAL A 433 -9.40 8.28 -0.72
C VAL A 433 -10.91 8.48 -0.61
N ILE A 434 -11.63 8.17 -1.68
CA ILE A 434 -13.09 8.26 -1.74
C ILE A 434 -13.74 7.30 -0.73
N ALA A 435 -14.73 7.79 0.01
CA ALA A 435 -15.53 6.99 0.93
C ALA A 435 -16.61 6.21 0.19
N MET A 436 -16.94 5.01 0.68
CA MET A 436 -17.89 4.10 0.01
C MET A 436 -19.34 4.20 0.55
N SER A 437 -19.76 5.26 1.27
CA SER A 437 -21.06 5.29 1.98
C SER A 437 -21.84 6.60 1.78
N GLU A 438 -23.18 6.51 1.67
CA GLU A 438 -24.10 7.50 1.05
C GLU A 438 -24.62 8.69 1.88
N THR A 439 -24.28 8.90 3.16
CA THR A 439 -25.14 9.79 3.96
C THR A 439 -24.55 10.87 4.86
N ARG A 440 -23.30 10.87 5.32
CA ARG A 440 -22.74 12.00 6.11
C ARG A 440 -21.20 12.02 6.17
N VAL A 441 -20.67 13.24 6.05
CA VAL A 441 -19.25 13.62 6.20
C VAL A 441 -18.69 13.16 7.55
N PHE A 442 -17.70 12.29 7.53
CA PHE A 442 -16.74 12.09 8.62
C PHE A 442 -15.40 12.72 8.21
N SER A 443 -14.46 12.84 9.14
CA SER A 443 -13.13 13.37 8.83
C SER A 443 -12.06 12.34 9.17
N THR A 444 -11.06 12.27 8.32
CA THR A 444 -9.81 11.54 8.54
C THR A 444 -8.72 12.54 8.91
N ILE A 445 -7.61 12.04 9.46
CA ILE A 445 -6.46 12.87 9.83
C ILE A 445 -5.27 12.47 8.97
N GLY A 446 -4.89 13.39 8.08
CA GLY A 446 -3.66 13.29 7.31
C GLY A 446 -2.48 13.92 8.04
N THR A 447 -1.30 13.34 7.92
CA THR A 447 -0.09 13.79 8.64
C THR A 447 1.12 13.88 7.71
N ILE A 448 1.78 15.04 7.71
CA ILE A 448 3.04 15.28 7.00
C ILE A 448 4.11 15.64 8.02
N VAL A 449 5.20 14.87 8.07
CA VAL A 449 6.33 15.15 8.96
C VAL A 449 7.36 16.03 8.25
N LEU A 450 7.69 17.16 8.86
CA LEU A 450 8.59 18.19 8.31
C LEU A 450 9.99 18.17 8.91
N THR A 451 10.24 17.35 9.93
CA THR A 451 11.45 17.44 10.75
C THR A 451 12.75 17.36 9.95
N ASN A 452 12.84 16.55 8.90
CA ASN A 452 14.06 16.50 8.06
C ASN A 452 14.25 17.78 7.24
N ILE A 453 13.16 18.36 6.75
CA ILE A 453 13.19 19.61 5.98
C ILE A 453 13.58 20.76 6.91
N VAL A 454 12.98 20.82 8.09
CA VAL A 454 13.33 21.77 9.16
C VAL A 454 14.81 21.66 9.54
N ASN A 455 15.29 20.45 9.77
CA ASN A 455 16.69 20.21 10.11
C ASN A 455 17.62 20.64 8.98
N SER A 456 17.27 20.39 7.71
CA SER A 456 18.06 20.88 6.57
C SER A 456 18.09 22.41 6.53
N MET A 457 16.94 23.08 6.68
CA MET A 457 16.88 24.54 6.67
C MET A 457 17.74 25.18 7.77
N ILE A 458 17.75 24.59 8.96
CA ILE A 458 18.58 25.05 10.07
C ILE A 458 20.06 24.80 9.78
N PHE A 459 20.39 23.61 9.28
CA PHE A 459 21.75 23.19 8.97
C PHE A 459 22.38 24.05 7.88
N ASP A 460 21.64 24.29 6.79
CA ASP A 460 22.07 25.09 5.65
C ASP A 460 22.08 26.61 5.99
N GLY A 461 21.67 26.99 7.19
CA GLY A 461 21.69 28.37 7.69
C GLY A 461 20.57 29.25 7.15
N TYR A 462 19.56 28.67 6.48
CA TYR A 462 18.40 29.41 5.96
C TYR A 462 17.54 30.01 7.08
N VAL A 463 17.40 29.29 8.20
CA VAL A 463 16.61 29.73 9.35
C VAL A 463 17.30 29.34 10.66
N ARG A 464 17.26 30.22 11.67
CA ARG A 464 17.74 29.85 13.00
C ARG A 464 16.71 28.96 13.67
N SER A 465 17.17 27.95 14.40
CA SER A 465 16.31 27.03 15.18
C SER A 465 15.22 27.74 16.00
N LYS A 466 15.53 28.86 16.66
CA LYS A 466 14.55 29.63 17.46
C LYS A 466 13.46 30.35 16.65
N ASP A 467 13.69 30.59 15.36
CA ASP A 467 12.78 31.34 14.48
C ASP A 467 11.98 30.40 13.57
N ILE A 468 12.18 29.08 13.68
CA ILE A 468 11.61 28.10 12.75
C ILE A 468 10.09 28.11 12.72
N VAL A 469 9.43 28.25 13.87
CA VAL A 469 7.97 28.26 13.95
C VAL A 469 7.40 29.48 13.23
N ASP A 470 8.01 30.65 13.43
CA ASP A 470 7.57 31.88 12.79
C ASP A 470 7.84 31.84 11.29
N HIS A 471 8.98 31.26 10.87
CA HIS A 471 9.29 31.01 9.47
C HIS A 471 8.25 30.07 8.82
N LEU A 472 7.93 28.94 9.45
CA LEU A 472 6.93 28.02 8.92
C LEU A 472 5.54 28.68 8.81
N LYS A 473 5.15 29.54 9.76
CA LYS A 473 3.88 30.28 9.69
C LYS A 473 3.79 31.25 8.51
N THR A 474 4.92 31.81 8.07
CA THR A 474 4.93 32.77 6.94
C THR A 474 5.18 32.10 5.59
N HIS A 475 5.89 30.97 5.58
CA HIS A 475 6.38 30.35 4.35
C HIS A 475 5.67 29.05 3.98
N LEU A 476 5.00 28.35 4.90
CA LEU A 476 4.19 27.20 4.53
C LEU A 476 2.96 27.63 3.73
N GLN A 477 2.81 27.01 2.56
CA GLN A 477 1.66 27.19 1.68
C GLN A 477 1.02 25.83 1.41
N TRP A 478 -0.27 25.83 1.10
CA TRP A 478 -0.96 24.61 0.72
C TRP A 478 -1.89 24.82 -0.48
N ARG A 479 -2.21 23.72 -1.18
CA ARG A 479 -3.21 23.67 -2.25
C ARG A 479 -4.05 22.40 -2.13
N LEU A 480 -5.28 22.48 -2.60
CA LEU A 480 -6.17 21.35 -2.76
C LEU A 480 -6.10 20.87 -4.21
N GLU A 481 -5.75 19.61 -4.42
CA GLU A 481 -5.78 18.94 -5.72
C GLU A 481 -6.91 17.91 -5.70
N LEU A 482 -7.90 18.08 -6.57
CA LEU A 482 -8.91 17.05 -6.79
C LEU A 482 -8.29 15.90 -7.56
N VAL A 483 -8.44 14.69 -7.04
CA VAL A 483 -8.06 13.46 -7.70
C VAL A 483 -9.32 13.00 -8.43
N SER A 484 -9.25 12.97 -9.76
CA SER A 484 -10.43 12.70 -10.58
C SER A 484 -10.97 11.32 -10.21
N THR A 485 -12.22 11.22 -9.72
CA THR A 485 -13.00 10.04 -10.13
C THR A 485 -13.10 10.20 -11.64
N SER A 486 -12.46 9.29 -12.36
CA SER A 486 -12.07 9.44 -13.76
C SER A 486 -13.11 10.02 -14.71
#